data_AF-U5BRE8-F1
#
_entry.id   AF-U5BRE8-F1
#
_cell.length_a   1.000
_cell.length_b   1.000
_cell.length_c   1.000
_cell.angle_alpha   90.00
_cell.angle_beta   90.00
_cell.angle_gamma   90.00
#
_symmetry.space_group_name_H-M   'P 1'
#
loop_
_entity.id
_entity.type
_entity.pdbx_description
1 polymer ?
#
loop_
_entity_poly.entity_id
_entity_poly.type
_entity_poly.pdbx_seq_one_letter_code
_entity_poly.pdbx_strand_id
1 'polypeptide(L)'
;MKYLTPLLVLLIISFSCGNKQHHIENKNELQYYIDSIKIDQQGRILDIRRGIENSDLDAKNKSLFLYNGFDHSIDEVDLDCLKVVNNYPFESEGPNGTGTYVNSIELLNDSLIFIKSFGKSAVFQKDGHLIERIDWENSKDSNGLKYLGLPKFELALFSEQLIIFGLSYNESERDVFLDILSFSKNKFIRFDIDTKKSYRNFVLTIDDPLDYTYLDPLVYMRHENDLVMVSHEFSNEVDLFNTNGDHYKTINYEPKMTAKRAKDLSGKSIASSQQLKKEYQYLVEQVRFGPPVWDKVKERYLRLSASRTFSDVMTEENSFLPEVNEVKVYISVFDEDFNLISEVHIPELTTEFVKYFAKDGKLWVYQNFSDELGFLVLDI
;
A
#
# COMPACT_ATOMS: atom_id res chain seq x y z
N MET A 1 23.32 -69.89 17.46
CA MET A 1 22.47 -69.43 16.34
C MET A 1 21.42 -68.46 16.88
N LYS A 2 21.42 -67.22 16.37
CA LYS A 2 20.29 -66.26 16.21
C LYS A 2 19.52 -65.83 17.48
N TYR A 3 19.80 -64.65 18.07
CA TYR A 3 19.25 -63.29 17.76
C TYR A 3 17.71 -63.23 17.88
N LEU A 4 17.12 -62.58 18.90
CA LEU A 4 16.96 -61.13 19.24
C LEU A 4 15.60 -60.57 18.78
N THR A 5 14.78 -60.20 19.78
CA THR A 5 13.76 -59.13 19.86
C THR A 5 12.57 -59.03 18.88
N PRO A 6 11.37 -58.70 19.39
CA PRO A 6 10.20 -58.34 18.59
C PRO A 6 10.27 -56.85 18.19
N LEU A 7 10.13 -56.55 16.90
CA LEU A 7 10.00 -55.17 16.41
C LEU A 7 8.51 -54.91 16.14
N LEU A 8 7.87 -54.21 17.07
CA LEU A 8 6.54 -53.62 16.92
C LEU A 8 6.69 -52.40 16.00
N VAL A 9 6.37 -52.55 14.71
CA VAL A 9 6.31 -51.45 13.76
C VAL A 9 4.98 -50.73 13.94
N LEU A 10 5.04 -49.58 14.61
CA LEU A 10 3.96 -48.60 14.69
C LEU A 10 3.88 -47.88 13.33
N LEU A 11 2.84 -48.18 12.55
CA LEU A 11 2.56 -47.51 11.28
C LEU A 11 1.91 -46.14 11.59
N ILE A 12 2.72 -45.08 11.61
CA ILE A 12 2.23 -43.70 11.66
C ILE A 12 1.76 -43.35 10.26
N ILE A 13 0.44 -43.34 10.05
CA ILE A 13 -0.20 -42.83 8.84
C ILE A 13 -0.24 -41.31 8.99
N SER A 14 0.77 -40.63 8.44
CA SER A 14 0.76 -39.18 8.29
C SER A 14 -0.31 -38.81 7.24
N PHE A 15 -1.45 -38.29 7.69
CA PHE A 15 -2.35 -37.54 6.83
C PHE A 15 -1.63 -36.26 6.40
N SER A 16 -1.09 -36.25 5.18
CA SER A 16 -0.70 -35.03 4.50
C SER A 16 -1.96 -34.30 4.09
N CYS A 17 -2.24 -33.16 4.71
CA CYS A 17 -3.18 -32.18 4.20
C CYS A 17 -2.59 -31.63 2.89
N GLY A 18 -3.15 -32.04 1.75
CA GLY A 18 -2.80 -31.45 0.47
C GLY A 18 -3.45 -30.08 0.33
N ASN A 19 -2.65 -29.02 0.30
CA ASN A 19 -3.08 -27.76 -0.31
C ASN A 19 -3.40 -28.03 -1.78
N LYS A 20 -4.59 -27.64 -2.22
CA LYS A 20 -5.01 -27.76 -3.61
C LYS A 20 -4.34 -26.66 -4.42
N GLN A 21 -3.22 -26.98 -5.07
CA GLN A 21 -2.68 -26.15 -6.14
C GLN A 21 -3.68 -26.14 -7.31
N HIS A 22 -4.18 -24.96 -7.66
CA HIS A 22 -4.98 -24.75 -8.86
C HIS A 22 -4.06 -24.29 -10.00
N HIS A 23 -4.01 -25.08 -11.08
CA HIS A 23 -3.34 -24.73 -12.33
C HIS A 23 -4.33 -24.06 -13.27
N ILE A 24 -4.02 -22.86 -13.77
CA ILE A 24 -4.91 -22.12 -14.67
C ILE A 24 -4.12 -21.67 -15.90
N GLU A 25 -4.50 -22.22 -17.05
CA GLU A 25 -4.03 -21.75 -18.36
C GLU A 25 -4.90 -20.57 -18.80
N ASN A 26 -4.34 -19.36 -18.80
CA ASN A 26 -4.97 -18.22 -19.45
C ASN A 26 -4.53 -18.18 -20.92
N LYS A 27 -5.46 -17.82 -21.83
CA LYS A 27 -5.25 -17.87 -23.30
C LYS A 27 -4.18 -16.91 -23.85
N ASN A 28 -3.52 -16.15 -22.97
CA ASN A 28 -2.39 -15.29 -23.24
C ASN A 28 -1.21 -15.70 -22.34
N GLU A 29 -0.17 -16.27 -22.95
CA GLU A 29 1.27 -16.49 -22.61
C GLU A 29 1.81 -16.50 -21.16
N LEU A 30 1.11 -16.01 -20.13
CA LEU A 30 1.54 -16.01 -18.73
C LEU A 30 0.75 -17.06 -17.94
N GLN A 31 1.47 -18.05 -17.40
CA GLN A 31 0.92 -19.06 -16.50
C GLN A 31 1.18 -18.63 -15.06
N TYR A 32 0.24 -18.88 -14.16
CA TYR A 32 0.44 -18.65 -12.74
C TYR A 32 -0.17 -19.75 -11.88
N TYR A 33 0.34 -19.87 -10.66
CA TYR A 33 -0.24 -20.70 -9.60
C TYR A 33 -0.67 -19.81 -8.46
N ILE A 34 -1.78 -20.17 -7.83
CA ILE A 34 -2.29 -19.47 -6.64
C ILE A 34 -2.42 -20.43 -5.47
N ASP A 35 -1.94 -20.00 -4.30
CA ASP A 35 -2.20 -20.64 -3.01
C ASP A 35 -2.80 -19.62 -2.04
N SER A 36 -3.45 -20.12 -1.00
CA SER A 36 -3.93 -19.31 0.12
C SER A 36 -3.16 -19.67 1.38
N ILE A 37 -2.72 -18.65 2.09
CA ILE A 37 -1.94 -18.77 3.30
C ILE A 37 -2.67 -18.05 4.41
N LYS A 38 -2.72 -18.67 5.59
CA LYS A 38 -3.24 -18.06 6.82
C LYS A 38 -2.11 -17.91 7.81
N ILE A 39 -2.13 -16.80 8.55
CA ILE A 39 -1.20 -16.55 9.65
C ILE A 39 -1.80 -17.10 10.93
N ASP A 40 -1.04 -17.91 11.63
CA ASP A 40 -1.34 -18.33 12.98
C ASP A 40 -1.15 -17.14 13.94
N GLN A 41 -2.27 -16.57 14.36
CA GLN A 41 -2.29 -15.40 15.23
C GLN A 41 -1.86 -15.73 16.68
N GLN A 42 -1.68 -16.99 17.06
CA GLN A 42 -1.25 -17.39 18.41
C GLN A 42 -2.13 -16.79 19.53
N GLY A 43 -3.42 -16.62 19.26
CA GLY A 43 -4.38 -15.98 20.19
C GLY A 43 -4.31 -14.46 20.26
N ARG A 44 -3.41 -13.81 19.50
CA ARG A 44 -3.32 -12.36 19.36
C ARG A 44 -4.41 -11.83 18.42
N ILE A 45 -5.23 -10.89 18.90
CA ILE A 45 -6.17 -10.18 18.02
C ILE A 45 -5.40 -9.11 17.25
N LEU A 46 -5.34 -9.25 15.92
CA LEU A 46 -4.68 -8.29 15.02
C LEU A 46 -5.68 -7.23 14.50
N ASP A 47 -5.23 -5.99 14.35
CA ASP A 47 -6.05 -4.94 13.72
C ASP A 47 -5.93 -4.96 12.19
N ILE A 48 -6.76 -5.79 11.55
CA ILE A 48 -6.81 -5.91 10.09
C ILE A 48 -7.95 -5.10 9.44
N ARG A 49 -8.64 -4.25 10.22
CA ARG A 49 -9.84 -3.50 9.77
C ARG A 49 -9.56 -2.57 8.58
N ARG A 50 -8.33 -2.12 8.44
CA ARG A 50 -7.85 -1.26 7.34
C ARG A 50 -7.01 -2.01 6.32
N GLY A 51 -7.25 -3.31 6.12
CA GLY A 51 -6.59 -4.08 5.07
C GLY A 51 -5.05 -4.11 5.19
N ILE A 52 -4.55 -4.12 6.44
CA ILE A 52 -3.13 -4.02 6.80
C ILE A 52 -2.38 -2.83 6.19
N GLU A 53 -3.04 -1.74 5.80
CA GLU A 53 -2.36 -0.59 5.17
C GLU A 53 -1.25 -0.01 6.06
N ASN A 54 -1.49 0.07 7.38
CA ASN A 54 -0.53 0.51 8.39
C ASN A 54 0.44 -0.61 8.78
N SER A 55 1.19 -1.10 7.80
CA SER A 55 2.22 -2.11 8.01
C SER A 55 3.44 -1.86 7.15
N ASP A 56 4.55 -2.53 7.44
CA ASP A 56 5.72 -2.54 6.58
C ASP A 56 6.52 -3.84 6.78
N LEU A 57 7.37 -4.17 5.81
CA LEU A 57 8.22 -5.36 5.83
C LEU A 57 9.60 -5.03 6.39
N ASP A 58 10.27 -6.03 6.96
CA ASP A 58 11.71 -5.90 7.19
C ASP A 58 12.50 -5.94 5.87
N ALA A 59 13.77 -5.52 5.90
CA ALA A 59 14.62 -5.45 4.70
C ALA A 59 14.84 -6.81 3.98
N LYS A 60 14.45 -7.93 4.60
CA LYS A 60 14.54 -9.28 4.04
C LYS A 60 13.19 -9.82 3.57
N ASN A 61 12.11 -9.06 3.71
CA ASN A 61 10.73 -9.46 3.45
C ASN A 61 10.33 -10.75 4.19
N LYS A 62 10.90 -11.00 5.37
CA LYS A 62 10.64 -12.17 6.23
C LYS A 62 9.64 -11.87 7.33
N SER A 63 9.58 -10.63 7.80
CA SER A 63 8.65 -10.21 8.84
C SER A 63 7.76 -9.08 8.33
N LEU A 64 6.47 -9.17 8.64
CA LEU A 64 5.51 -8.06 8.50
C LEU A 64 5.28 -7.43 9.87
N PHE A 65 5.45 -6.12 9.96
CA PHE A 65 5.14 -5.34 11.15
C PHE A 65 3.82 -4.63 10.92
N LEU A 66 2.82 -4.92 11.73
CA LEU A 66 1.46 -4.41 11.59
C LEU A 66 1.09 -3.57 12.80
N TYR A 67 0.74 -2.30 12.59
CA TYR A 67 0.21 -1.48 13.66
C TYR A 67 -1.15 -2.01 14.14
N ASN A 68 -1.27 -2.18 15.45
CA ASN A 68 -2.48 -2.64 16.11
C ASN A 68 -3.13 -1.49 16.89
N GLY A 69 -4.25 -0.99 16.38
CA GLY A 69 -4.99 0.10 16.98
C GLY A 69 -5.79 -0.28 18.22
N PHE A 70 -5.89 -1.56 18.60
CA PHE A 70 -6.65 -1.99 19.79
C PHE A 70 -5.92 -1.71 21.09
N ASP A 71 -4.59 -1.82 21.08
CA ASP A 71 -3.73 -1.63 22.26
C ASP A 71 -2.49 -0.79 21.98
N HIS A 72 -2.49 -0.05 20.86
CA HIS A 72 -1.47 0.93 20.50
C HIS A 72 -0.07 0.31 20.41
N SER A 73 0.05 -0.76 19.63
CA SER A 73 1.27 -1.55 19.51
C SER A 73 1.58 -1.88 18.05
N ILE A 74 2.72 -2.52 17.80
CA ILE A 74 3.07 -3.09 16.50
C ILE A 74 3.30 -4.58 16.66
N ASP A 75 2.51 -5.40 15.97
CA ASP A 75 2.64 -6.85 15.93
C ASP A 75 3.65 -7.26 14.85
N GLU A 76 4.58 -8.15 15.20
CA GLU A 76 5.49 -8.77 14.23
C GLU A 76 4.99 -10.16 13.83
N VAL A 77 4.77 -10.34 12.54
CA VAL A 77 4.36 -11.58 11.91
C VAL A 77 5.53 -12.14 11.12
N ASP A 78 6.02 -13.32 11.50
CA ASP A 78 7.01 -14.08 10.74
C ASP A 78 6.30 -14.74 9.56
N LEU A 79 6.67 -14.35 8.34
CA LEU A 79 6.10 -14.82 7.08
C LEU A 79 6.74 -16.13 6.57
N ASP A 80 7.81 -16.61 7.20
CA ASP A 80 8.40 -17.94 6.92
C ASP A 80 7.74 -19.00 7.83
N CYS A 81 7.54 -18.65 9.10
CA CYS A 81 6.85 -19.50 10.08
C CYS A 81 5.33 -19.35 10.07
N LEU A 82 4.81 -18.35 9.34
CA LEU A 82 3.39 -18.01 9.21
C LEU A 82 2.70 -17.78 10.55
N LYS A 83 3.31 -17.02 11.45
CA LYS A 83 2.76 -16.79 12.79
C LYS A 83 3.15 -15.44 13.38
N VAL A 84 2.34 -14.94 14.30
CA VAL A 84 2.72 -13.79 15.15
C VAL A 84 3.84 -14.25 16.09
N VAL A 85 4.94 -13.50 16.11
CA VAL A 85 6.14 -13.84 16.91
C VAL A 85 6.45 -12.82 17.99
N ASN A 86 5.99 -11.58 17.84
CA ASN A 86 6.28 -10.52 18.80
C ASN A 86 5.22 -9.42 18.78
N ASN A 87 5.26 -8.58 19.81
CA ASN A 87 4.46 -7.36 19.93
C ASN A 87 5.29 -6.26 20.61
N TYR A 88 5.21 -5.06 20.05
CA TYR A 88 5.95 -3.89 20.51
C TYR A 88 4.97 -2.80 20.98
N PRO A 89 4.78 -2.61 22.30
CA PRO A 89 3.87 -1.60 22.81
C PRO A 89 4.46 -0.19 22.64
N PHE A 90 3.60 0.78 22.34
CA PHE A 90 3.96 2.20 22.28
C PHE A 90 3.04 3.01 23.20
N GLU A 91 3.45 4.23 23.53
CA GLU A 91 2.59 5.19 24.22
C GLU A 91 1.93 6.13 23.20
N SER A 92 0.65 6.44 23.36
CA SER A 92 -0.04 7.43 22.52
C SER A 92 0.26 8.87 22.96
N GLU A 93 0.56 9.06 24.25
CA GLU A 93 0.77 10.35 24.92
C GLU A 93 2.13 10.39 25.64
N GLY A 94 2.45 11.53 26.26
CA GLY A 94 3.68 11.72 27.00
C GLY A 94 4.90 12.05 26.12
N PRO A 95 6.10 12.15 26.74
CA PRO A 95 7.33 12.50 26.03
C PRO A 95 7.66 11.57 24.86
N ASN A 96 7.37 10.27 25.01
CA ASN A 96 7.55 9.23 24.00
C ASN A 96 6.29 8.96 23.17
N GLY A 97 5.24 9.79 23.30
CA GLY A 97 3.96 9.57 22.65
C GLY A 97 4.03 9.63 21.12
N THR A 98 3.54 8.58 20.45
CA THR A 98 3.44 8.52 18.98
C THR A 98 2.22 9.29 18.46
N GLY A 99 1.25 9.60 19.32
CA GLY A 99 -0.05 10.18 18.95
C GLY A 99 -1.14 9.12 18.79
N THR A 100 -2.40 9.52 18.97
CA THR A 100 -3.55 8.60 19.03
C THR A 100 -3.92 7.95 17.70
N TYR A 101 -3.74 8.67 16.59
CA TYR A 101 -4.17 8.22 15.27
C TYR A 101 -2.96 8.00 14.37
N VAL A 102 -2.42 6.77 14.42
CA VAL A 102 -1.33 6.33 13.53
C VAL A 102 -1.87 6.13 12.12
N ASN A 103 -1.24 6.79 11.16
CA ASN A 103 -1.58 6.78 9.74
C ASN A 103 -0.65 5.89 8.92
N SER A 104 0.63 5.81 9.27
CA SER A 104 1.59 4.88 8.65
C SER A 104 2.74 4.55 9.59
N ILE A 105 3.39 3.42 9.32
CA ILE A 105 4.64 3.00 9.95
C ILE A 105 5.61 2.59 8.84
N GLU A 106 6.91 2.84 9.05
CA GLU A 106 7.98 2.37 8.15
C GLU A 106 9.11 1.80 9.00
N LEU A 107 9.62 0.62 8.66
CA LEU A 107 10.81 0.06 9.27
C LEU A 107 12.04 0.70 8.65
N LEU A 108 12.77 1.41 9.48
CA LEU A 108 14.00 2.06 9.10
C LEU A 108 15.19 1.11 9.18
N ASN A 109 15.15 0.16 10.12
CA ASN A 109 16.05 -0.98 10.26
C ASN A 109 15.49 -1.93 11.34
N ASP A 110 16.30 -2.92 11.74
CA ASP A 110 15.93 -3.92 12.75
C ASP A 110 15.54 -3.34 14.12
N SER A 111 15.91 -2.09 14.43
CA SER A 111 15.68 -1.45 15.75
C SER A 111 14.84 -0.19 15.71
N LEU A 112 14.74 0.48 14.56
CA LEU A 112 14.09 1.78 14.42
C LEU A 112 12.82 1.70 13.56
N ILE A 113 11.77 2.34 14.04
CA ILE A 113 10.49 2.45 13.35
C ILE A 113 10.14 3.93 13.23
N PHE A 114 9.82 4.37 12.02
CA PHE A 114 9.17 5.64 11.79
C PHE A 114 7.67 5.49 11.97
N ILE A 115 7.04 6.43 12.68
CA ILE A 115 5.59 6.44 12.89
C ILE A 115 5.06 7.82 12.52
N LYS A 116 4.12 7.85 11.56
CA LYS A 116 3.34 9.04 11.22
C LYS A 116 1.97 8.93 11.89
N SER A 117 1.64 9.91 12.70
CA SER A 117 0.30 10.11 13.25
C SER A 117 -0.31 11.41 12.73
N PHE A 118 -1.57 11.65 13.06
CA PHE A 118 -2.21 12.92 12.74
C PHE A 118 -1.42 14.10 13.35
N GLY A 119 -0.94 15.00 12.48
CA GLY A 119 -0.23 16.23 12.86
C GLY A 119 1.21 16.06 13.37
N LYS A 120 1.78 14.85 13.43
CA LYS A 120 3.17 14.64 13.87
C LYS A 120 3.74 13.33 13.37
N SER A 121 5.05 13.30 13.17
CA SER A 121 5.81 12.08 12.85
C SER A 121 7.13 12.07 13.61
N ALA A 122 7.64 10.87 13.84
CA ALA A 122 8.85 10.67 14.62
C ALA A 122 9.47 9.30 14.37
N VAL A 123 10.75 9.17 14.72
CA VAL A 123 11.49 7.91 14.75
C VAL A 123 11.55 7.42 16.20
N PHE A 124 11.26 6.14 16.38
CA PHE A 124 11.24 5.47 17.67
C PHE A 124 12.12 4.22 17.63
N GLN A 125 12.63 3.81 18.79
CA GLN A 125 13.09 2.45 18.99
C GLN A 125 11.88 1.51 19.10
N LYS A 126 12.08 0.23 18.77
CA LYS A 126 11.06 -0.83 18.92
C LYS A 126 10.54 -1.00 20.35
N ASP A 127 11.27 -0.54 21.35
CA ASP A 127 10.83 -0.55 22.76
C ASP A 127 10.01 0.68 23.17
N GLY A 128 9.71 1.57 22.22
CA GLY A 128 8.86 2.75 22.41
C GLY A 128 9.61 4.04 22.74
N HIS A 129 10.94 4.02 22.93
CA HIS A 129 11.69 5.25 23.18
C HIS A 129 11.72 6.16 21.94
N LEU A 130 11.35 7.43 22.12
CA LEU A 130 11.48 8.44 21.08
C LEU A 130 12.95 8.73 20.80
N ILE A 131 13.33 8.67 19.52
CA ILE A 131 14.67 9.03 19.06
C ILE A 131 14.67 10.44 18.51
N GLU A 132 13.73 10.78 17.64
CA GLU A 132 13.73 12.06 16.95
C GLU A 132 12.33 12.44 16.44
N ARG A 133 11.98 13.73 16.50
CA ARG A 133 10.72 14.24 15.95
C ARG A 133 10.95 14.91 14.62
N ILE A 134 10.09 14.63 13.64
CA ILE A 134 10.19 15.29 12.34
C ILE A 134 9.59 16.69 12.45
N ASP A 135 10.38 17.68 12.01
CA ASP A 135 10.02 19.10 12.05
C ASP A 135 9.98 19.67 10.63
N TRP A 136 8.81 19.60 10.01
CA TRP A 136 8.58 20.22 8.71
C TRP A 136 8.51 21.75 8.83
N GLU A 137 7.81 22.28 9.83
CA GLU A 137 7.48 23.71 9.95
C GLU A 137 8.70 24.63 10.11
N ASN A 138 9.77 24.12 10.71
CA ASN A 138 11.03 24.86 10.82
C ASN A 138 12.00 24.63 9.67
N SER A 139 11.68 23.73 8.74
CA SER A 139 12.46 23.53 7.52
C SER A 139 12.29 24.67 6.53
N LYS A 140 13.30 24.87 5.68
CA LYS A 140 13.33 25.97 4.70
C LYS A 140 13.67 25.49 3.29
N ASP A 141 13.09 26.15 2.29
CA ASP A 141 13.44 25.95 0.90
C ASP A 141 14.78 26.64 0.54
N SER A 142 15.16 26.58 -0.75
CA SER A 142 16.36 27.25 -1.26
C SER A 142 16.33 28.78 -1.14
N ASN A 143 15.15 29.38 -1.04
CA ASN A 143 14.95 30.82 -0.88
C ASN A 143 14.84 31.25 0.59
N GLY A 144 14.91 30.31 1.53
CA GLY A 144 14.79 30.55 2.96
C GLY A 144 13.34 30.67 3.46
N LEU A 145 12.35 30.35 2.64
CA LEU A 145 10.94 30.32 3.01
C LEU A 145 10.66 29.08 3.86
N LYS A 146 9.91 29.27 4.95
CA LYS A 146 9.49 28.16 5.80
C LYS A 146 8.47 27.27 5.09
N TYR A 147 8.51 25.99 5.42
CA TYR A 147 7.45 25.07 5.04
C TYR A 147 6.10 25.50 5.61
N LEU A 148 5.03 25.30 4.86
CA LEU A 148 3.67 25.67 5.27
C LEU A 148 2.81 24.41 5.41
N GLY A 149 2.33 24.16 6.63
CA GLY A 149 1.49 23.00 6.96
C GLY A 149 2.32 21.74 7.23
N LEU A 150 1.70 20.58 7.02
CA LEU A 150 2.32 19.26 7.20
C LEU A 150 1.88 18.35 6.05
N PRO A 151 2.76 17.48 5.52
CA PRO A 151 2.34 16.45 4.59
C PRO A 151 1.27 15.53 5.22
N LYS A 152 0.31 15.11 4.38
CA LYS A 152 -0.78 14.20 4.75
C LYS A 152 -0.24 12.78 4.91
N PHE A 153 0.60 12.35 3.97
CA PHE A 153 1.30 11.07 3.99
C PHE A 153 2.81 11.30 4.03
N GLU A 154 3.53 10.45 4.75
CA GLU A 154 4.98 10.51 4.86
C GLU A 154 5.58 9.11 4.73
N LEU A 155 6.73 9.05 4.08
CA LEU A 155 7.57 7.87 3.96
C LEU A 155 8.99 8.28 4.36
N ALA A 156 9.59 7.54 5.29
CA ALA A 156 10.89 7.86 5.86
C ALA A 156 11.93 6.82 5.43
N LEU A 157 13.11 7.29 5.04
CA LEU A 157 14.21 6.43 4.58
C LEU A 157 15.52 6.82 5.22
N PHE A 158 16.39 5.82 5.42
CA PHE A 158 17.81 6.03 5.65
C PHE A 158 18.61 5.63 4.42
N SER A 159 19.23 6.60 3.76
CA SER A 159 20.31 6.35 2.78
C SER A 159 21.67 6.58 3.47
N GLU A 160 22.12 7.84 3.51
CA GLU A 160 23.27 8.34 4.30
C GLU A 160 22.80 9.14 5.53
N GLN A 161 21.60 9.68 5.45
CA GLN A 161 20.93 10.50 6.44
C GLN A 161 19.43 10.20 6.38
N LEU A 162 18.71 10.61 7.41
CA LEU A 162 17.25 10.52 7.40
C LEU A 162 16.66 11.49 6.36
N ILE A 163 15.89 10.95 5.43
CA ILE A 163 15.15 11.69 4.41
C ILE A 163 13.67 11.34 4.56
N ILE A 164 12.82 12.36 4.59
CA ILE A 164 11.37 12.18 4.68
C ILE A 164 10.75 12.69 3.38
N PHE A 165 10.05 11.80 2.69
CA PHE A 165 9.20 12.15 1.57
C PHE A 165 7.78 12.37 2.08
N GLY A 166 7.11 13.41 1.60
CA GLY A 166 5.78 13.82 2.04
C GLY A 166 4.86 14.13 0.87
N LEU A 167 3.64 13.60 0.89
CA LEU A 167 2.58 14.05 -0.03
C LEU A 167 1.79 15.19 0.61
N SER A 168 1.82 16.33 -0.07
CA SER A 168 1.15 17.55 0.36
C SER A 168 0.08 17.94 -0.63
N TYR A 169 -1.06 18.39 -0.10
CA TYR A 169 -2.24 18.69 -0.88
C TYR A 169 -2.63 20.15 -0.65
N ASN A 170 -2.92 20.85 -1.74
CA ASN A 170 -3.56 22.15 -1.70
C ASN A 170 -5.02 21.95 -2.10
N GLU A 171 -5.91 21.87 -1.12
CA GLU A 171 -7.34 21.61 -1.35
C GLU A 171 -8.01 22.70 -2.18
N SER A 172 -7.63 23.97 -1.97
CA SER A 172 -8.18 25.11 -2.71
C SER A 172 -7.84 25.06 -4.20
N GLU A 173 -6.57 24.78 -4.52
CA GLU A 173 -6.10 24.69 -5.91
C GLU A 173 -6.28 23.29 -6.51
N ARG A 174 -6.66 22.30 -5.69
CA ARG A 174 -6.75 20.87 -6.02
C ARG A 174 -5.44 20.35 -6.61
N ASP A 175 -4.33 20.74 -6.00
CA ASP A 175 -2.99 20.33 -6.43
C ASP A 175 -2.39 19.36 -5.40
N VAL A 176 -1.51 18.49 -5.90
CA VAL A 176 -0.72 17.57 -5.07
C VAL A 176 0.76 17.75 -5.37
N PHE A 177 1.59 17.68 -4.33
CA PHE A 177 3.03 17.87 -4.40
C PHE A 177 3.75 16.75 -3.65
N LEU A 178 4.97 16.44 -4.12
CA LEU A 178 5.93 15.66 -3.34
C LEU A 178 6.91 16.62 -2.69
N ASP A 179 6.93 16.65 -1.37
CA ASP A 179 7.88 17.40 -0.57
C ASP A 179 8.93 16.46 0.01
N ILE A 180 10.20 16.88 -0.04
CA ILE A 180 11.32 16.05 0.38
C ILE A 180 12.14 16.82 1.40
N LEU A 181 12.13 16.34 2.64
CA LEU A 181 12.86 16.90 3.77
C LEU A 181 14.18 16.16 3.96
N SER A 182 15.27 16.90 3.82
CA SER A 182 16.58 16.49 4.29
C SER A 182 16.69 16.84 5.78
N PHE A 183 16.46 15.86 6.66
CA PHE A 183 16.36 16.07 8.10
C PHE A 183 17.61 16.77 8.68
N SER A 184 18.80 16.25 8.37
CA SER A 184 20.09 16.80 8.85
C SER A 184 20.37 18.25 8.45
N LYS A 185 19.80 18.70 7.31
CA LYS A 185 20.02 20.03 6.74
C LYS A 185 18.89 21.00 7.12
N ASN A 186 17.80 20.48 7.69
CA ASN A 186 16.56 21.20 7.91
C ASN A 186 16.10 21.98 6.66
N LYS A 187 16.20 21.31 5.50
CA LYS A 187 15.85 21.85 4.19
C LYS A 187 14.86 20.95 3.50
N PHE A 188 13.89 21.55 2.83
CA PHE A 188 12.97 20.83 1.98
C PHE A 188 13.04 21.28 0.52
N ILE A 189 12.65 20.38 -0.38
CA ILE A 189 12.42 20.67 -1.80
C ILE A 189 11.01 20.21 -2.13
N ARG A 190 10.28 21.01 -2.92
CA ARG A 190 8.94 20.68 -3.43
C ARG A 190 9.02 20.32 -4.90
N PHE A 191 8.44 19.19 -5.27
CA PHE A 191 8.27 18.72 -6.63
C PHE A 191 6.79 18.74 -7.01
N ASP A 192 6.48 19.31 -8.18
CA ASP A 192 5.15 19.21 -8.80
C ASP A 192 5.04 17.86 -9.52
N ILE A 193 4.41 16.89 -8.85
CA ILE A 193 4.16 15.53 -9.36
C ILE A 193 2.92 15.44 -10.25
N ASP A 194 2.28 16.58 -10.55
CA ASP A 194 1.14 16.66 -11.44
C ASP A 194 1.29 17.86 -12.39
N THR A 195 2.41 17.93 -13.11
CA THR A 195 2.74 19.06 -14.01
C THR A 195 1.67 19.34 -15.07
N LYS A 196 0.94 18.30 -15.50
CA LYS A 196 -0.18 18.40 -16.47
C LYS A 196 -1.49 18.82 -15.81
N LYS A 197 -1.52 18.95 -14.48
CA LYS A 197 -2.69 19.29 -13.68
C LYS A 197 -3.86 18.34 -13.93
N SER A 198 -3.56 17.04 -13.96
CA SER A 198 -4.53 15.95 -14.13
C SER A 198 -5.23 15.59 -12.83
N TYR A 199 -4.56 15.67 -11.67
CA TYR A 199 -5.10 15.29 -10.37
C TYR A 199 -6.39 16.05 -10.05
N ARG A 200 -6.42 17.36 -10.28
CA ARG A 200 -7.61 18.21 -10.09
C ARG A 200 -8.85 17.76 -10.88
N ASN A 201 -8.67 17.04 -12.00
CA ASN A 201 -9.79 16.54 -12.81
C ASN A 201 -10.49 15.34 -12.18
N PHE A 202 -9.90 14.78 -11.13
CA PHE A 202 -10.44 13.64 -10.37
C PHE A 202 -10.84 14.01 -8.94
N VAL A 203 -10.58 15.25 -8.51
CA VAL A 203 -11.01 15.77 -7.22
C VAL A 203 -12.48 16.16 -7.28
N LEU A 204 -13.30 15.46 -6.49
CA LEU A 204 -14.73 15.68 -6.38
C LEU A 204 -15.04 16.49 -5.11
N THR A 205 -15.76 17.61 -5.28
CA THR A 205 -16.07 18.53 -4.17
C THR A 205 -17.50 19.05 -4.21
N ILE A 206 -18.17 19.03 -3.07
CA ILE A 206 -19.39 19.81 -2.81
C ILE A 206 -18.98 20.93 -1.85
N ASP A 207 -19.16 22.18 -2.30
CA ASP A 207 -18.86 23.39 -1.52
C ASP A 207 -20.16 24.00 -0.98
N ASP A 208 -20.90 23.19 -0.20
CA ASP A 208 -22.09 23.59 0.54
C ASP A 208 -21.79 23.43 2.04
N PRO A 209 -21.91 24.48 2.87
CA PRO A 209 -21.71 24.37 4.32
C PRO A 209 -22.57 23.31 5.01
N LEU A 210 -23.71 22.92 4.41
CA LEU A 210 -24.61 21.88 4.92
C LEU A 210 -24.24 20.46 4.44
N ASP A 211 -23.42 20.33 3.39
CA ASP A 211 -23.05 19.05 2.77
C ASP A 211 -21.62 19.09 2.19
N TYR A 212 -20.67 19.62 2.96
CA TYR A 212 -19.27 19.72 2.50
C TYR A 212 -18.70 18.32 2.29
N THR A 213 -18.28 18.05 1.06
CA THR A 213 -17.63 16.79 0.69
C THR A 213 -16.38 17.08 -0.12
N TYR A 214 -15.27 16.43 0.22
CA TYR A 214 -14.02 16.49 -0.53
C TYR A 214 -13.48 15.07 -0.70
N LEU A 215 -13.45 14.58 -1.94
CA LEU A 215 -12.90 13.27 -2.29
C LEU A 215 -11.74 13.46 -3.26
N ASP A 216 -10.54 13.14 -2.80
CA ASP A 216 -9.33 13.07 -3.60
C ASP A 216 -9.09 11.67 -4.16
N PRO A 217 -8.49 11.56 -5.37
CA PRO A 217 -7.97 10.29 -5.82
C PRO A 217 -6.73 9.90 -4.99
N LEU A 218 -6.51 8.60 -4.82
CA LEU A 218 -5.31 8.11 -4.13
C LEU A 218 -4.04 8.40 -4.94
N VAL A 219 -3.04 8.88 -4.20
CA VAL A 219 -1.64 8.99 -4.63
C VAL A 219 -0.82 8.08 -3.73
N TYR A 220 -0.15 7.11 -4.33
CA TYR A 220 0.67 6.15 -3.62
C TYR A 220 2.11 6.62 -3.60
N MET A 221 2.75 6.44 -2.45
CA MET A 221 4.19 6.54 -2.29
C MET A 221 4.73 5.21 -1.78
N ARG A 222 5.71 4.63 -2.46
CA ARG A 222 6.36 3.37 -2.06
C ARG A 222 7.87 3.49 -2.19
N HIS A 223 8.61 2.73 -1.39
CA HIS A 223 10.05 2.55 -1.55
C HIS A 223 10.34 1.10 -1.92
N GLU A 224 10.84 0.89 -3.14
CA GLU A 224 11.03 -0.42 -3.74
C GLU A 224 12.31 -0.38 -4.57
N ASN A 225 13.21 -1.35 -4.39
CA ASN A 225 14.46 -1.46 -5.15
C ASN A 225 15.31 -0.17 -5.14
N ASP A 226 15.52 0.44 -3.98
CA ASP A 226 16.27 1.70 -3.80
C ASP A 226 15.69 2.90 -4.58
N LEU A 227 14.41 2.83 -4.95
CA LEU A 227 13.67 3.91 -5.61
C LEU A 227 12.43 4.28 -4.81
N VAL A 228 12.16 5.58 -4.68
CA VAL A 228 10.87 6.09 -4.21
C VAL A 228 9.98 6.30 -5.42
N MET A 229 8.80 5.69 -5.39
CA MET A 229 7.83 5.69 -6.48
C MET A 229 6.60 6.47 -6.07
N VAL A 230 6.22 7.43 -6.89
CA VAL A 230 4.95 8.15 -6.77
C VAL A 230 4.06 7.74 -7.92
N SER A 231 2.88 7.21 -7.62
CA SER A 231 1.91 6.78 -8.63
C SER A 231 0.51 7.20 -8.26
N HIS A 232 -0.36 7.34 -9.25
CA HIS A 232 -1.74 7.77 -9.07
C HIS A 232 -2.68 6.61 -9.34
N GLU A 233 -3.82 6.56 -8.64
CA GLU A 233 -4.79 5.51 -8.90
C GLU A 233 -5.48 5.64 -10.26
N PHE A 234 -5.58 6.85 -10.81
CA PHE A 234 -6.28 7.11 -12.08
C PHE A 234 -5.39 6.97 -13.32
N SER A 235 -4.08 6.74 -13.19
CA SER A 235 -3.16 6.68 -14.32
C SER A 235 -2.05 5.66 -14.16
N ASN A 236 -1.53 5.17 -15.29
CA ASN A 236 -0.41 4.24 -15.29
C ASN A 236 0.96 4.93 -15.14
N GLU A 237 1.01 6.26 -15.09
CA GLU A 237 2.23 7.04 -14.87
C GLU A 237 2.83 6.75 -13.48
N VAL A 238 4.16 6.63 -13.42
CA VAL A 238 4.91 6.47 -12.16
C VAL A 238 6.13 7.36 -12.20
N ASP A 239 6.25 8.29 -11.26
CA ASP A 239 7.46 9.08 -11.06
C ASP A 239 8.42 8.35 -10.13
N LEU A 240 9.66 8.20 -10.57
CA LEU A 240 10.73 7.54 -9.83
C LEU A 240 11.70 8.60 -9.29
N PHE A 241 12.05 8.47 -8.03
CA PHE A 241 13.04 9.28 -7.33
C PHE A 241 14.09 8.35 -6.73
N ASN A 242 15.34 8.80 -6.67
CA ASN A 242 16.36 8.11 -5.89
C ASN A 242 16.12 8.31 -4.38
N THR A 243 16.82 7.58 -3.54
CA THR A 243 16.71 7.70 -2.07
C THR A 243 17.16 9.05 -1.52
N ASN A 244 17.88 9.86 -2.31
CA ASN A 244 18.26 11.23 -1.94
C ASN A 244 17.19 12.28 -2.28
N GLY A 245 16.14 11.88 -3.00
CA GLY A 245 15.04 12.75 -3.41
C GLY A 245 15.20 13.42 -4.76
N ASP A 246 16.19 13.05 -5.56
CA ASP A 246 16.27 13.55 -6.93
C ASP A 246 15.33 12.75 -7.83
N HIS A 247 14.56 13.45 -8.67
CA HIS A 247 13.78 12.81 -9.73
C HIS A 247 14.72 12.08 -10.69
N TYR A 248 14.43 10.81 -10.91
CA TYR A 248 15.21 9.92 -11.76
C TYR A 248 14.58 9.80 -13.16
N LYS A 249 13.30 9.40 -13.23
CA LYS A 249 12.58 9.16 -14.48
C LYS A 249 11.08 9.09 -14.23
N THR A 250 10.28 9.49 -15.22
CA THR A 250 8.84 9.22 -15.26
C THR A 250 8.57 8.05 -16.20
N ILE A 251 7.90 7.01 -15.70
CA ILE A 251 7.51 5.82 -16.45
C ILE A 251 6.11 6.01 -17.02
N ASN A 252 5.96 5.63 -18.28
CA ASN A 252 4.68 5.45 -18.97
C ASN A 252 4.78 4.17 -19.81
N TYR A 253 3.72 3.37 -19.87
CA TYR A 253 3.67 2.16 -20.68
C TYR A 253 2.34 2.05 -21.46
N GLU A 254 2.24 1.06 -22.35
CA GLU A 254 1.01 0.70 -23.07
C GLU A 254 0.41 -0.54 -22.43
N PRO A 255 -0.62 -0.43 -21.57
CA PRO A 255 -1.30 -1.59 -21.02
C PRO A 255 -1.99 -2.39 -22.14
N LYS A 256 -2.11 -3.71 -21.98
CA LYS A 256 -2.71 -4.61 -22.97
C LYS A 256 -4.19 -4.92 -22.65
N MET A 257 -4.59 -4.79 -21.39
CA MET A 257 -5.89 -5.20 -20.82
C MET A 257 -6.69 -4.02 -20.27
N THR A 258 -6.06 -2.87 -20.03
CA THR A 258 -6.70 -1.68 -19.44
C THR A 258 -6.42 -0.42 -20.26
N ALA A 259 -7.16 0.66 -19.99
CA ALA A 259 -6.81 1.98 -20.51
C ALA A 259 -5.60 2.54 -19.73
N LYS A 260 -4.77 3.39 -20.36
CA LYS A 260 -3.63 4.03 -19.66
C LYS A 260 -4.03 4.90 -18.48
N ARG A 261 -5.24 5.45 -18.53
CA ARG A 261 -5.73 6.45 -17.59
C ARG A 261 -7.24 6.44 -17.59
N ALA A 262 -7.84 6.73 -16.44
CA ALA A 262 -9.24 7.09 -16.37
C ALA A 262 -9.52 8.36 -17.20
N LYS A 263 -10.72 8.42 -17.77
CA LYS A 263 -11.28 9.60 -18.40
C LYS A 263 -11.61 10.62 -17.31
N ASP A 264 -11.40 11.89 -17.65
CA ASP A 264 -11.72 13.01 -16.77
C ASP A 264 -13.19 12.99 -16.34
N LEU A 265 -13.43 13.42 -15.11
CA LEU A 265 -14.78 13.60 -14.56
C LEU A 265 -15.40 14.88 -15.12
N SER A 266 -16.72 15.03 -14.96
CA SER A 266 -17.39 16.26 -15.38
C SER A 266 -16.90 17.42 -14.50
N GLY A 267 -15.99 18.22 -15.06
CA GLY A 267 -15.23 19.19 -14.29
C GLY A 267 -16.08 20.31 -13.69
N LYS A 268 -15.72 20.67 -12.46
CA LYS A 268 -15.70 22.04 -11.88
C LYS A 268 -16.80 22.48 -10.92
N SER A 269 -17.89 21.75 -10.70
CA SER A 269 -18.74 21.94 -9.51
C SER A 269 -19.75 20.81 -9.41
N ILE A 270 -19.79 20.13 -8.28
CA ILE A 270 -20.78 19.10 -8.01
C ILE A 270 -21.89 19.78 -7.23
N ALA A 271 -23.05 19.94 -7.87
CA ALA A 271 -24.16 20.72 -7.32
C ALA A 271 -25.03 19.93 -6.35
N SER A 272 -24.79 18.62 -6.20
CA SER A 272 -25.58 17.75 -5.33
C SER A 272 -24.85 16.45 -4.99
N SER A 273 -25.19 15.85 -3.86
CA SER A 273 -24.71 14.51 -3.46
C SER A 273 -25.11 13.42 -4.48
N GLN A 274 -26.21 13.60 -5.24
CA GLN A 274 -26.58 12.68 -6.33
C GLN A 274 -25.61 12.77 -7.52
N GLN A 275 -25.18 13.98 -7.89
CA GLN A 275 -24.17 14.15 -8.93
C GLN A 275 -22.81 13.62 -8.44
N LEU A 276 -22.44 13.88 -7.18
CA LEU A 276 -21.23 13.34 -6.55
C LEU A 276 -21.18 11.81 -6.69
N LYS A 277 -22.26 11.14 -6.30
CA LYS A 277 -22.40 9.69 -6.38
C LYS A 277 -22.20 9.19 -7.81
N LYS A 278 -22.82 9.84 -8.81
CA LYS A 278 -22.69 9.45 -10.22
C LYS A 278 -21.27 9.62 -10.75
N GLU A 279 -20.62 10.74 -10.45
CA GLU A 279 -19.23 10.99 -10.87
C GLU A 279 -18.26 10.05 -10.17
N TYR A 280 -18.46 9.79 -8.87
CA TYR A 280 -17.63 8.85 -8.13
C TYR A 280 -17.83 7.42 -8.62
N GLN A 281 -19.07 6.99 -8.87
CA GLN A 281 -19.35 5.70 -9.50
C GLN A 281 -18.66 5.58 -10.86
N TYR A 282 -18.80 6.60 -11.71
CA TYR A 282 -18.14 6.64 -13.02
C TYR A 282 -16.61 6.61 -12.91
N LEU A 283 -16.01 7.26 -11.90
CA LEU A 283 -14.57 7.18 -11.65
C LEU A 283 -14.14 5.75 -11.33
N VAL A 284 -14.79 5.11 -10.36
CA VAL A 284 -14.39 3.80 -9.84
C VAL A 284 -14.83 2.63 -10.73
N GLU A 285 -15.72 2.84 -11.69
CA GLU A 285 -16.00 1.87 -12.78
C GLU A 285 -14.86 1.79 -13.80
N GLN A 286 -14.03 2.83 -13.87
CA GLN A 286 -12.88 2.86 -14.76
C GLN A 286 -11.70 2.09 -14.16
N VAL A 287 -10.57 2.10 -14.89
CA VAL A 287 -9.34 1.50 -14.40
C VAL A 287 -8.81 2.27 -13.19
N ARG A 288 -8.45 1.51 -12.17
CA ARG A 288 -7.69 1.90 -11.00
C ARG A 288 -6.34 1.20 -11.02
N PHE A 289 -5.26 1.92 -10.79
CA PHE A 289 -3.92 1.36 -10.68
C PHE A 289 -3.45 1.38 -9.23
N GLY A 290 -2.83 0.29 -8.75
CA GLY A 290 -2.07 0.29 -7.51
C GLY A 290 -0.61 0.72 -7.73
N PRO A 291 0.22 0.76 -6.67
CA PRO A 291 1.64 1.04 -6.79
C PRO A 291 2.45 -0.18 -7.26
N PRO A 292 3.53 -0.03 -8.06
CA PRO A 292 4.44 -1.13 -8.35
C PRO A 292 5.13 -1.67 -7.09
N VAL A 293 5.44 -2.97 -7.07
CA VAL A 293 6.25 -3.64 -6.04
C VAL A 293 7.40 -4.42 -6.67
N TRP A 294 8.54 -4.51 -5.99
CA TRP A 294 9.74 -5.15 -6.53
C TRP A 294 9.88 -6.61 -6.12
N ASP A 295 9.89 -7.51 -7.10
CA ASP A 295 10.27 -8.91 -6.91
C ASP A 295 11.79 -9.05 -7.01
N LYS A 296 12.46 -9.03 -5.86
CA LYS A 296 13.93 -9.17 -5.76
C LYS A 296 14.47 -10.50 -6.27
N VAL A 297 13.67 -11.57 -6.29
CA VAL A 297 14.14 -12.91 -6.69
C VAL A 297 14.14 -13.05 -8.21
N LYS A 298 13.11 -12.51 -8.87
CA LYS A 298 12.97 -12.57 -10.33
C LYS A 298 13.36 -11.25 -11.04
N GLU A 299 13.86 -10.27 -10.29
CA GLU A 299 14.35 -8.96 -10.76
C GLU A 299 13.35 -8.26 -11.70
N ARG A 300 12.13 -8.08 -11.20
CA ARG A 300 11.01 -7.55 -11.97
C ARG A 300 10.03 -6.76 -11.10
N TYR A 301 9.28 -5.86 -11.72
CA TYR A 301 8.17 -5.19 -11.04
C TYR A 301 6.84 -5.86 -11.32
N LEU A 302 5.99 -5.88 -10.30
CA LEU A 302 4.60 -6.34 -10.39
C LEU A 302 3.69 -5.18 -10.01
N ARG A 303 2.58 -5.01 -10.73
CA ARG A 303 1.59 -3.97 -10.42
C ARG A 303 0.18 -4.51 -10.60
N LEU A 304 -0.66 -4.34 -9.59
CA LEU A 304 -2.09 -4.59 -9.71
C LEU A 304 -2.78 -3.39 -10.36
N SER A 305 -3.73 -3.68 -11.24
CA SER A 305 -4.77 -2.75 -11.65
C SER A 305 -6.13 -3.42 -11.58
N ALA A 306 -7.19 -2.65 -11.40
CA ALA A 306 -8.52 -3.18 -11.24
C ALA A 306 -9.57 -2.28 -11.90
N SER A 307 -10.74 -2.85 -12.16
CA SER A 307 -11.95 -2.12 -12.51
C SER A 307 -13.14 -2.86 -11.92
N ARG A 308 -14.20 -2.15 -11.57
CA ARG A 308 -15.44 -2.79 -11.09
C ARG A 308 -16.66 -2.37 -11.89
N THR A 309 -17.71 -3.17 -11.81
CA THR A 309 -19.03 -2.83 -12.33
C THR A 309 -20.04 -2.89 -11.19
N PHE A 310 -21.10 -2.10 -11.31
CA PHE A 310 -22.17 -2.03 -10.33
C PHE A 310 -23.45 -2.68 -10.88
N SER A 311 -24.27 -3.18 -9.97
CA SER A 311 -25.66 -3.49 -10.26
C SER A 311 -26.55 -2.25 -10.13
N ASP A 312 -27.83 -2.38 -10.44
CA ASP A 312 -28.82 -1.34 -10.19
C ASP A 312 -29.37 -1.37 -8.73
N VAL A 313 -28.86 -2.27 -7.89
CA VAL A 313 -29.38 -2.53 -6.53
C VAL A 313 -28.55 -1.77 -5.50
N MET A 314 -29.22 -1.15 -4.54
CA MET A 314 -28.57 -0.60 -3.34
C MET A 314 -28.55 -1.66 -2.25
N THR A 315 -27.37 -1.99 -1.71
CA THR A 315 -27.20 -3.02 -0.66
C THR A 315 -27.80 -2.63 0.68
N GLU A 316 -27.68 -1.35 1.04
CA GLU A 316 -28.12 -0.81 2.33
C GLU A 316 -28.76 0.56 2.14
N GLU A 317 -29.67 0.92 3.04
CA GLU A 317 -30.43 2.19 3.01
C GLU A 317 -29.52 3.44 2.97
N ASN A 318 -28.28 3.31 3.49
CA ASN A 318 -27.27 4.36 3.54
C ASN A 318 -26.04 4.12 2.66
N SER A 319 -26.03 3.12 1.77
CA SER A 319 -24.86 2.86 0.94
C SER A 319 -24.60 4.01 -0.04
N PHE A 320 -23.36 4.50 -0.10
CA PHE A 320 -23.00 5.57 -1.02
C PHE A 320 -23.08 5.13 -2.48
N LEU A 321 -22.66 3.90 -2.79
CA LEU A 321 -22.68 3.31 -4.14
C LEU A 321 -23.59 2.08 -4.22
N PRO A 322 -24.05 1.69 -5.42
CA PRO A 322 -24.78 0.44 -5.59
C PRO A 322 -23.93 -0.79 -5.23
N GLU A 323 -24.55 -1.96 -5.23
CA GLU A 323 -23.87 -3.24 -5.07
C GLU A 323 -22.85 -3.46 -6.19
N VAL A 324 -21.67 -3.95 -5.84
CA VAL A 324 -20.65 -4.33 -6.82
C VAL A 324 -21.06 -5.66 -7.44
N ASN A 325 -21.17 -5.70 -8.77
CA ASN A 325 -21.48 -6.91 -9.52
C ASN A 325 -20.22 -7.74 -9.81
N GLU A 326 -19.16 -7.09 -10.29
CA GLU A 326 -17.91 -7.76 -10.66
C GLU A 326 -16.73 -6.82 -10.41
N VAL A 327 -15.63 -7.37 -9.90
CA VAL A 327 -14.31 -6.72 -9.89
C VAL A 327 -13.39 -7.54 -10.78
N LYS A 328 -12.74 -6.90 -11.74
CA LYS A 328 -11.69 -7.50 -12.57
C LYS A 328 -10.35 -6.96 -12.13
N VAL A 329 -9.44 -7.85 -11.77
CA VAL A 329 -8.08 -7.50 -11.35
C VAL A 329 -7.10 -8.03 -12.38
N TYR A 330 -6.12 -7.21 -12.72
CA TYR A 330 -5.07 -7.51 -13.67
C TYR A 330 -3.70 -7.34 -13.01
N ILE A 331 -2.75 -8.18 -13.41
CA ILE A 331 -1.35 -8.05 -13.02
C ILE A 331 -0.54 -7.66 -14.25
N SER A 332 0.15 -6.53 -14.16
CA SER A 332 1.18 -6.14 -15.11
C SER A 332 2.55 -6.56 -14.57
N VAL A 333 3.35 -7.23 -15.39
CA VAL A 333 4.72 -7.65 -15.08
C VAL A 333 5.68 -6.84 -15.93
N PHE A 334 6.68 -6.22 -15.30
CA PHE A 334 7.69 -5.40 -15.97
C PHE A 334 9.09 -5.91 -15.69
N ASP A 335 10.04 -5.68 -16.60
CA ASP A 335 11.46 -5.82 -16.27
C ASP A 335 11.93 -4.72 -15.29
N GLU A 336 13.20 -4.76 -14.92
CA GLU A 336 13.86 -3.76 -14.04
C GLU A 336 13.79 -2.31 -14.57
N ASP A 337 13.66 -2.14 -15.89
CA ASP A 337 13.58 -0.85 -16.56
C ASP A 337 12.13 -0.33 -16.75
N PHE A 338 11.16 -1.05 -16.19
CA PHE A 338 9.72 -0.83 -16.31
C PHE A 338 9.15 -1.04 -17.73
N ASN A 339 9.80 -1.86 -18.57
CA ASN A 339 9.19 -2.30 -19.82
C ASN A 339 8.15 -3.38 -19.55
N LEU A 340 6.92 -3.22 -20.05
CA LEU A 340 5.85 -4.20 -19.86
C LEU A 340 6.16 -5.51 -20.59
N ILE A 341 6.38 -6.58 -19.84
CA ILE A 341 6.61 -7.94 -20.35
C ILE A 341 5.27 -8.59 -20.67
N SER A 342 4.40 -8.69 -19.66
CA SER A 342 3.13 -9.41 -19.75
C SER A 342 2.06 -8.76 -18.89
N GLU A 343 0.80 -9.03 -19.25
CA GLU A 343 -0.35 -8.59 -18.46
C GLU A 343 -1.42 -9.68 -18.49
N VAL A 344 -2.00 -10.00 -17.34
CA VAL A 344 -2.96 -11.10 -17.18
C VAL A 344 -4.12 -10.69 -16.27
N HIS A 345 -5.32 -11.18 -16.56
CA HIS A 345 -6.48 -11.09 -15.66
C HIS A 345 -6.44 -12.23 -14.64
N ILE A 346 -6.65 -11.90 -13.36
CA ILE A 346 -6.66 -12.85 -12.23
C ILE A 346 -8.07 -12.90 -11.62
N PRO A 347 -8.92 -13.87 -11.99
CA PRO A 347 -10.30 -13.95 -11.51
C PRO A 347 -10.41 -14.25 -10.01
N GLU A 348 -9.38 -14.79 -9.37
CA GLU A 348 -9.38 -15.08 -7.92
C GLU A 348 -9.27 -13.82 -7.07
N LEU A 349 -8.76 -12.72 -7.64
CA LEU A 349 -8.66 -11.44 -6.95
C LEU A 349 -9.92 -10.63 -7.23
N THR A 350 -10.77 -10.49 -6.22
CA THR A 350 -12.08 -9.83 -6.34
C THR A 350 -12.16 -8.48 -5.60
N THR A 351 -11.00 -7.91 -5.24
CA THR A 351 -10.91 -6.65 -4.49
C THR A 351 -10.10 -5.64 -5.31
N GLU A 352 -10.66 -4.45 -5.52
CA GLU A 352 -10.04 -3.41 -6.36
C GLU A 352 -8.84 -2.71 -5.72
N PHE A 353 -8.76 -2.79 -4.39
CA PHE A 353 -7.75 -2.11 -3.59
C PHE A 353 -7.42 -2.95 -2.38
N VAL A 354 -6.15 -3.32 -2.30
CA VAL A 354 -5.64 -4.25 -1.30
C VAL A 354 -4.14 -4.05 -1.19
N LYS A 355 -3.59 -4.23 0.01
CA LYS A 355 -2.14 -4.26 0.18
C LYS A 355 -1.55 -5.52 -0.42
N TYR A 356 -0.44 -5.36 -1.13
CA TYR A 356 0.35 -6.45 -1.68
C TYR A 356 1.83 -6.11 -1.69
N PHE A 357 2.67 -7.14 -1.79
CA PHE A 357 4.12 -7.05 -1.85
C PHE A 357 4.70 -8.29 -2.53
N ALA A 358 5.97 -8.24 -2.93
CA ALA A 358 6.65 -9.40 -3.47
C ALA A 358 7.56 -10.07 -2.43
N LYS A 359 7.50 -11.40 -2.36
CA LYS A 359 8.33 -12.23 -1.50
C LYS A 359 8.57 -13.58 -2.16
N ASP A 360 9.81 -14.07 -2.12
CA ASP A 360 10.23 -15.37 -2.65
C ASP A 360 9.86 -15.63 -4.13
N GLY A 361 9.92 -14.60 -4.98
CA GLY A 361 9.56 -14.71 -6.40
C GLY A 361 8.06 -14.71 -6.67
N LYS A 362 7.23 -14.37 -5.67
CA LYS A 362 5.77 -14.46 -5.70
C LYS A 362 5.14 -13.15 -5.26
N LEU A 363 3.94 -12.87 -5.75
CA LEU A 363 3.11 -11.76 -5.29
C LEU A 363 2.25 -12.23 -4.12
N TRP A 364 2.35 -11.56 -2.99
CA TRP A 364 1.52 -11.79 -1.81
C TRP A 364 0.48 -10.69 -1.73
N VAL A 365 -0.79 -11.07 -1.81
CA VAL A 365 -1.94 -10.14 -1.78
C VAL A 365 -2.72 -10.40 -0.50
N TYR A 366 -2.90 -9.37 0.33
CA TYR A 366 -3.63 -9.50 1.58
C TYR A 366 -5.03 -10.08 1.37
N GLN A 367 -5.45 -10.96 2.27
CA GLN A 367 -6.79 -11.53 2.31
C GLN A 367 -7.26 -11.65 3.76
N ASN A 368 -8.46 -11.15 4.03
CA ASN A 368 -9.15 -11.42 5.28
C ASN A 368 -9.88 -12.77 5.16
N PHE A 369 -9.53 -13.73 6.03
CA PHE A 369 -10.22 -15.02 6.12
C PHE A 369 -11.03 -15.12 7.41
N SER A 370 -12.17 -14.43 7.46
CA SER A 370 -13.06 -14.40 8.63
C SER A 370 -12.36 -13.90 9.89
N ASP A 371 -11.80 -12.69 9.79
CA ASP A 371 -11.02 -11.97 10.81
C ASP A 371 -9.61 -12.53 11.08
N GLU A 372 -9.22 -13.57 10.35
CA GLU A 372 -7.84 -14.08 10.33
C GLU A 372 -7.02 -13.39 9.23
N LEU A 373 -5.82 -12.95 9.58
CA LEU A 373 -4.84 -12.44 8.62
C LEU A 373 -4.39 -13.58 7.69
N GLY A 374 -4.46 -13.35 6.39
CA GLY A 374 -3.86 -14.23 5.41
C GLY A 374 -3.54 -13.54 4.11
N PHE A 375 -3.10 -14.35 3.14
CA PHE A 375 -2.65 -13.90 1.84
C PHE A 375 -3.07 -14.87 0.75
N LEU A 376 -3.39 -14.34 -0.41
CA LEU A 376 -3.33 -15.07 -1.67
C LEU A 376 -1.91 -14.90 -2.23
N VAL A 377 -1.25 -16.01 -2.54
CA VAL A 377 0.14 -16.01 -3.03
C VAL A 377 0.16 -16.50 -4.46
N LEU A 378 0.62 -15.63 -5.36
CA LEU A 378 0.67 -15.89 -6.79
C LEU A 378 2.11 -16.11 -7.25
N ASP A 379 2.38 -17.28 -7.81
CA ASP A 379 3.61 -17.58 -8.51
C ASP A 379 3.42 -17.36 -10.01
N ILE A 380 4.02 -16.28 -10.51
CA ILE A 380 3.83 -15.75 -11.87
C ILE A 380 5.07 -15.97 -12.72
#